data_AF-R3L6D4-F1
#
_entry.id   AF-R3L6D4-F1
#
_cell.length_a   1.000
_cell.length_b   1.000
_cell.length_c   1.000
_cell.angle_alpha   90.00
_cell.angle_beta   90.00
_cell.angle_gamma   90.00
#
_symmetry.space_group_name_H-M   'P 1'
#
loop_
_entity.id
_entity.type
_entity.pdbx_description
1 polymer ?
#
loop_
_entity_poly.entity_id
_entity_poly.type
_entity_poly.pdbx_seq_one_letter_code
_entity_poly.pdbx_strand_id
1 'polypeptide(L)' 'MIDITGLNDSIHENMLAYEQNEVVKAIHTASSYGQTSVVIRKRGLTHQFRASLELEGIDILDHKDDTKAKLVWEW' A
#
# COMPACT_ATOMS: atom_id res chain seq x y z
N MET A 1 -10.88 -34.41 -8.30
CA MET A 1 -11.45 -33.14 -7.78
C MET A 1 -10.32 -32.46 -7.04
N ILE A 2 -9.63 -31.53 -7.70
CA ILE A 2 -8.56 -30.76 -7.07
C ILE A 2 -9.26 -29.68 -6.27
N ASP A 3 -8.94 -29.58 -4.98
CA ASP A 3 -9.49 -28.58 -4.08
C ASP A 3 -8.95 -27.21 -4.51
N ILE A 4 -9.74 -26.48 -5.32
CA ILE A 4 -9.37 -25.16 -5.88
C ILE A 4 -9.32 -24.09 -4.78
N THR A 5 -9.81 -24.41 -3.59
CA THR A 5 -9.93 -23.51 -2.44
C THR A 5 -8.57 -22.95 -1.98
N GLY A 6 -7.53 -23.78 -1.87
CA GLY A 6 -6.19 -23.32 -1.44
C GLY A 6 -5.39 -22.56 -2.51
N LEU A 7 -5.73 -22.74 -3.78
CA LEU A 7 -5.10 -22.03 -4.90
C LEU A 7 -5.58 -20.58 -4.96
N ASN A 8 -6.86 -20.35 -4.68
CA ASN A 8 -7.45 -19.01 -4.66
C ASN A 8 -6.87 -18.15 -3.53
N ASP A 9 -6.75 -18.70 -2.33
CA ASP A 9 -6.17 -17.99 -1.17
C ASP A 9 -4.70 -17.60 -1.44
N SER A 10 -3.91 -18.52 -2.01
CA SER A 10 -2.52 -18.25 -2.40
C SER A 10 -2.41 -17.14 -3.45
N ILE A 11 -3.34 -17.08 -4.41
CA ILE A 11 -3.35 -16.01 -5.43
C ILE A 11 -3.72 -14.67 -4.80
N HIS A 12 -4.71 -14.65 -3.91
CA HIS A 12 -5.13 -13.44 -3.20
C HIS A 12 -4.01 -12.86 -2.32
N GLU A 13 -3.32 -13.71 -1.56
CA GLU A 13 -2.17 -13.30 -0.75
C GLU A 13 -1.03 -12.73 -1.60
N ASN A 14 -0.71 -13.38 -2.72
CA ASN A 14 0.31 -12.89 -3.65
C ASN A 14 -0.07 -11.55 -4.29
N MET A 15 -1.33 -11.37 -4.67
CA MET A 15 -1.83 -10.08 -5.18
C MET A 15 -1.74 -8.99 -4.11
N LEU A 16 -2.08 -9.30 -2.86
CA LEU A 16 -2.01 -8.34 -1.77
C LEU A 16 -0.56 -7.91 -1.48
N ALA A 17 0.37 -8.87 -1.41
CA ALA A 17 1.79 -8.61 -1.21
C ALA A 17 2.36 -7.76 -2.35
N TYR A 18 1.95 -8.03 -3.60
CA TYR A 18 2.33 -7.21 -4.75
C TYR A 18 1.86 -5.76 -4.59
N GLU A 19 0.60 -5.53 -4.23
CA GLU A 19 0.05 -4.18 -4.05
C GLU A 19 0.76 -3.43 -2.91
N GLN A 20 1.08 -4.08 -1.79
CA GLN A 20 1.84 -3.47 -0.70
C GLN A 20 3.28 -3.11 -1.11
N ASN A 21 3.93 -3.97 -1.89
CA ASN A 21 5.27 -3.69 -2.41
C ASN A 21 5.28 -2.48 -3.36
N GLU A 22 4.24 -2.33 -4.20
CA GLU A 22 4.11 -1.15 -5.07
C GLU A 22 3.93 0.15 -4.26
N VAL A 23 3.25 0.10 -3.11
CA VAL A 23 3.17 1.25 -2.19
C VAL A 23 4.55 1.63 -1.65
N VAL A 24 5.32 0.66 -1.15
CA VAL A 24 6.67 0.88 -0.61
C VAL A 24 7.60 1.45 -1.68
N LYS A 25 7.57 0.91 -2.90
CA LYS A 25 8.35 1.45 -4.02
C LYS A 25 7.96 2.88 -4.36
N ALA A 26 6.67 3.21 -4.33
CA ALA A 26 6.18 4.55 -4.61
C ALA A 26 6.71 5.56 -3.56
N ILE A 27 6.70 5.17 -2.28
CA ILE A 27 7.29 5.97 -1.20
C ILE A 27 8.79 6.17 -1.45
N HIS A 28 9.57 5.10 -1.62
CA HIS A 28 11.02 5.20 -1.86
C HIS A 28 11.36 6.07 -3.06
N THR A 29 10.62 5.91 -4.15
CA THR A 29 10.82 6.70 -5.38
C THR A 29 10.54 8.18 -5.12
N ALA A 30 9.42 8.51 -4.49
CA ALA A 30 9.07 9.89 -4.13
C ALA A 30 10.11 10.51 -3.19
N SER A 31 10.54 9.78 -2.16
CA SER A 31 11.59 10.21 -1.23
C SER A 31 12.92 10.44 -1.95
N SER A 32 13.29 9.59 -2.90
CA SER A 32 14.53 9.76 -3.71
C SER A 32 14.51 11.03 -4.56
N TYR A 33 13.33 11.54 -4.91
CA TYR A 33 13.14 12.81 -5.60
C TYR A 33 12.95 14.00 -4.65
N GLY A 34 13.14 13.81 -3.34
CA GLY A 34 12.97 14.86 -2.32
C GLY A 34 11.52 15.21 -2.02
N GLN A 35 10.56 14.34 -2.38
CA GLN A 35 9.15 14.54 -2.07
C GLN A 35 8.82 14.01 -0.67
N THR A 36 7.83 14.62 -0.04
CA THR A 36 7.27 14.25 1.28
C THR A 36 5.87 13.65 1.17
N SER A 37 5.39 13.40 -0.06
CA SER A 37 4.09 12.77 -0.24
C SER A 37 3.97 12.05 -1.58
N VAL A 38 3.14 11.00 -1.62
CA VAL A 38 2.81 10.27 -2.85
C VAL A 38 1.34 9.83 -2.84
N VAL A 39 0.72 9.78 -4.01
CA VAL A 39 -0.65 9.27 -4.17
C VAL A 39 -0.59 7.84 -4.68
N ILE A 40 -1.24 6.92 -3.97
CA ILE A 40 -1.28 5.49 -4.26
C ILE A 40 -2.72 4.98 -4.37
N ARG A 41 -2.91 3.75 -4.86
CA ARG A 41 -4.21 3.05 -4.80
C ARG A 41 -4.43 2.46 -3.41
N LYS A 42 -5.68 2.50 -2.90
CA LYS A 42 -6.05 1.95 -1.58
C LYS A 42 -6.04 0.41 -1.52
N ARG A 43 -5.99 -0.28 -2.66
CA ARG A 43 -6.18 -1.75 -2.74
C ARG A 43 -5.19 -2.54 -1.86
N GLY A 44 -3.97 -2.04 -1.67
CA GLY A 44 -2.96 -2.64 -0.78
C GLY A 44 -2.98 -2.15 0.68
N LEU A 45 -3.79 -1.13 1.02
CA LEU A 45 -3.84 -0.52 2.35
C LEU A 45 -4.74 -1.29 3.32
N THR A 46 -4.33 -2.52 3.65
CA THR A 46 -4.96 -3.28 4.73
C THR A 46 -4.76 -2.58 6.07
N HIS A 47 -5.61 -2.89 7.05
CA HIS A 47 -5.51 -2.30 8.39
C HIS A 47 -4.12 -2.49 9.02
N GLN A 48 -3.55 -3.70 8.90
CA GLN A 48 -2.21 -4.00 9.42
C GLN A 48 -1.13 -3.20 8.69
N PHE A 49 -1.19 -3.13 7.36
CA PHE A 49 -0.20 -2.39 6.59
C PHE A 49 -0.28 -0.88 6.84
N ARG A 50 -1.49 -0.33 7.01
CA ARG A 50 -1.70 1.05 7.43
C ARG A 50 -1.06 1.35 8.78
N ALA A 51 -1.30 0.51 9.78
CA ALA A 51 -0.69 0.66 11.10
C ALA A 51 0.85 0.61 11.02
N SER A 52 1.41 -0.25 10.16
CA SER A 52 2.86 -0.27 9.91
C SER A 52 3.38 1.03 9.29
N LEU A 53 2.67 1.60 8.31
CA LEU A 53 3.04 2.88 7.71
C LEU A 53 2.99 4.03 8.74
N GLU A 54 1.95 4.09 9.57
CA GLU A 54 1.81 5.11 10.61
C GLU A 54 2.92 5.00 11.68
N LEU A 55 3.35 3.77 12.03
CA LEU A 55 4.49 3.55 12.93
C LEU A 55 5.82 4.05 12.34
N GLU A 56 5.97 4.00 11.02
CA GLU A 56 7.13 4.55 10.29
C GLU A 56 7.01 6.08 10.07
N GLY A 57 5.99 6.74 10.64
CA GLY A 57 5.77 8.18 10.50
C GLY A 57 5.13 8.61 9.18
N ILE A 58 4.44 7.68 8.50
CA ILE A 58 3.71 7.97 7.26
C ILE A 58 2.23 8.13 7.56
N ASP A 59 1.74 9.36 7.45
CA ASP A 59 0.34 9.71 7.56
C ASP A 59 -0.42 9.35 6.28
N ILE A 60 -1.66 8.87 6.45
CA ILE A 60 -2.53 8.44 5.37
C ILE A 60 -3.75 9.36 5.29
N LEU A 61 -3.79 10.19 4.24
CA LEU A 61 -4.90 11.10 3.98
C LEU A 61 -5.80 10.55 2.87
N ASP A 62 -7.11 10.78 3.01
CA ASP A 62 -8.06 10.47 1.94
C ASP A 62 -7.82 11.36 0.73
N HIS A 63 -7.92 10.75 -0.46
CA HIS A 63 -7.86 11.46 -1.72
C HIS A 63 -9.27 11.75 -2.25
N LYS A 64 -9.39 12.70 -3.18
CA LYS A 64 -10.67 13.02 -3.86
C LYS A 64 -11.26 11.82 -4.61
N ASP A 65 -10.40 10.89 -4.98
CA ASP A 65 -10.75 9.62 -5.60
C ASP A 65 -10.76 8.56 -4.49
N ASP A 66 -11.93 8.00 -4.17
CA ASP A 66 -12.12 7.00 -3.11
C ASP A 66 -11.23 5.76 -3.29
N THR A 67 -10.76 5.49 -4.51
CA THR A 67 -9.87 4.36 -4.81
C THR A 67 -8.40 4.67 -4.46
N LYS A 68 -8.08 5.90 -4.07
CA LYS A 68 -6.72 6.38 -3.82
C LYS A 68 -6.55 6.99 -2.44
N ALA A 69 -5.33 6.91 -1.93
CA ALA A 69 -4.92 7.60 -0.71
C ALA A 69 -3.67 8.42 -1.00
N LYS A 70 -3.50 9.51 -0.25
CA LYS A 70 -2.27 10.29 -0.24
C LYS A 70 -1.48 9.91 1.01
N LEU A 71 -0.28 9.40 0.82
CA LEU A 71 0.70 9.17 1.88
C LEU A 71 1.54 10.43 2.05
N VAL A 72 1.81 10.81 3.29
CA VAL A 72 2.58 12.01 3.66
C VAL A 72 3.56 11.65 4.77
N TRP A 73 4.78 12.16 4.72
CA TRP A 73 5.79 11.98 5.77
C TRP A 73 6.61 13.25 5.95
N GLU A 74 7.16 13.43 7.14
CA GLU A 74 8.10 14.53 7.43
C GLU A 74 9.51 14.18 6.94
N TRP A 75 10.32 15.20 6.64
CA TRP A 75 11.68 15.07 6.13
C TRP A 75 12.70 14.96 7.26
#